data_AF-A0A6M3KUT4-F1
#
_entry.id   AF-A0A6M3KUT4-F1
#
_cell.length_a   1.000
_cell.length_b   1.000
_cell.length_c   1.000
_cell.angle_alpha   90.00
_cell.angle_beta   90.00
_cell.angle_gamma   90.00
#
_symmetry.space_group_name_H-M   'P 1'
#
loop_
_entity.id
_entity.type
_entity.pdbx_description
1 polymer ?
#
loop_
_entity_poly.entity_id
_entity_poly.type
_entity_poly.pdbx_seq_one_letter_code
_entity_poly.pdbx_strand_id
1 'polypeptide(L)'
;MERLVDYKYSELISAGFDRLPPGIANRLRYTHFFTGTDPVYAGLFDYDKTDDGRSYHNEWCVAYPYHLTKLPKRLRQTTVIMPEFDKRYPVMLLPMLIVHELAHVLDGILGFDYMAEPVTQYAETDRMEAFADAFVLWQNPGYRQYYDLIRTVDDRTSSLFRELEELWKVNIQ
;
A
#
# COMPACT_ATOMS: atom_id res chain seq x y z
N MET A 1 -18.03 10.17 0.22
CA MET A 1 -16.84 9.55 -0.38
C MET A 1 -17.28 9.01 -1.73
N GLU A 2 -17.18 9.80 -2.79
CA GLU A 2 -17.70 9.47 -4.13
C GLU A 2 -16.53 9.46 -5.14
N ARG A 3 -15.71 8.41 -5.10
CA ARG A 3 -14.87 8.04 -6.24
C ARG A 3 -15.11 6.57 -6.52
N LEU A 4 -15.29 6.25 -7.81
CA LEU A 4 -15.75 4.99 -8.37
C LEU A 4 -15.17 3.77 -7.64
N VAL A 5 -15.96 3.17 -6.75
CA VAL A 5 -15.70 1.85 -6.17
C VAL A 5 -16.58 0.89 -6.95
N ASP A 6 -15.99 0.14 -7.88
CA ASP A 6 -16.65 -1.10 -8.30
C ASP A 6 -16.77 -1.96 -7.03
N TYR A 7 -18.00 -2.35 -6.67
CA TYR A 7 -18.31 -3.09 -5.45
C TYR A 7 -17.43 -4.33 -5.26
N LYS A 8 -16.92 -4.92 -6.35
CA LYS A 8 -15.97 -6.03 -6.31
C LYS A 8 -14.68 -5.71 -5.53
N TYR A 9 -14.26 -4.44 -5.52
CA TYR A 9 -13.08 -4.01 -4.76
C TYR A 9 -13.40 -3.69 -3.31
N SER A 10 -14.65 -3.35 -2.97
CA SER A 10 -15.00 -2.98 -1.59
C SER A 10 -14.77 -4.12 -0.59
N GLU A 11 -15.14 -5.35 -0.95
CA GLU A 11 -14.89 -6.54 -0.11
C GLU A 11 -13.40 -6.78 0.08
N LEU A 12 -12.63 -6.64 -0.99
CA LEU A 12 -11.19 -6.82 -0.98
C LEU A 12 -10.48 -5.74 -0.13
N ILE A 13 -10.88 -4.48 -0.29
CA ILE A 13 -10.36 -3.36 0.50
C ILE A 13 -10.68 -3.58 1.97
N SER A 14 -11.93 -3.94 2.29
CA SER A 14 -12.35 -4.28 3.66
C SER A 14 -11.49 -5.40 4.24
N ALA A 15 -11.29 -6.49 3.47
CA ALA A 15 -10.47 -7.62 3.90
C ALA A 15 -8.99 -7.24 4.12
N GLY A 16 -8.48 -6.22 3.44
CA GLY A 16 -7.17 -5.63 3.70
C GLY A 16 -7.15 -4.85 5.02
N PHE A 17 -8.14 -3.98 5.24
CA PHE A 17 -8.29 -3.21 6.49
C PHE A 17 -8.47 -4.10 7.73
N ASP A 18 -9.21 -5.20 7.61
CA ASP A 18 -9.44 -6.17 8.70
C ASP A 18 -8.15 -6.86 9.16
N ARG A 19 -7.08 -6.78 8.36
CA ARG A 19 -5.77 -7.32 8.71
C ARG A 19 -4.82 -6.30 9.32
N LEU A 20 -5.23 -5.04 9.44
CA LEU A 20 -4.42 -3.99 10.05
C LEU A 20 -4.71 -3.90 11.56
N PRO A 21 -3.74 -3.47 12.39
CA PRO A 21 -4.02 -3.14 13.77
C PRO A 21 -5.04 -1.99 13.84
N PRO A 22 -6.03 -2.00 14.75
CA PRO A 22 -7.14 -1.04 14.74
C PRO A 22 -6.72 0.44 14.72
N GLY A 23 -5.66 0.81 15.44
CA GLY A 23 -5.12 2.18 15.43
C GLY A 23 -4.59 2.61 14.06
N ILE A 24 -3.88 1.71 13.38
CA ILE A 24 -3.35 1.93 12.02
C ILE A 24 -4.49 1.95 11.01
N ALA A 25 -5.41 0.99 11.06
CA ALA A 25 -6.61 0.97 10.22
C ALA A 25 -7.39 2.29 10.31
N ASN A 26 -7.61 2.77 11.54
CA ASN A 26 -8.30 4.01 11.81
C ASN A 26 -7.56 5.24 11.24
N ARG A 27 -6.22 5.23 11.28
CA ARG A 27 -5.39 6.30 10.70
C ARG A 27 -5.46 6.32 9.17
N LEU A 28 -5.60 5.14 8.56
CA LEU A 28 -5.64 4.95 7.10
C LEU A 28 -7.06 4.96 6.51
N ARG A 29 -8.12 5.10 7.33
CA ARG A 29 -9.52 5.01 6.88
C ARG A 29 -9.94 6.03 5.82
N TYR A 30 -9.17 7.11 5.67
CA TYR A 30 -9.42 8.17 4.68
C TYR A 30 -8.54 8.07 3.43
N THR A 31 -7.78 6.98 3.29
CA THR A 31 -7.05 6.67 2.07
C THR A 31 -8.01 6.60 0.89
N HIS A 32 -7.67 7.28 -0.19
CA HIS A 32 -8.45 7.20 -1.42
C HIS A 32 -8.09 5.96 -2.21
N PHE A 33 -9.08 5.41 -2.90
CA PHE A 33 -8.90 4.31 -3.83
C PHE A 33 -9.37 4.72 -5.22
N PHE A 34 -8.62 4.31 -6.24
CA PHE A 34 -9.00 4.39 -7.64
C PHE A 34 -8.98 2.98 -8.22
N THR A 35 -10.14 2.43 -8.58
CA THR A 35 -10.29 1.00 -8.88
C THR A 35 -10.98 0.74 -10.20
N GLY A 36 -10.67 -0.40 -10.85
CA GLY A 36 -11.48 -0.94 -11.95
C GLY A 36 -11.40 -0.16 -13.26
N THR A 37 -10.39 0.69 -13.42
CA THR A 37 -10.18 1.49 -14.64
C THR A 37 -8.69 1.75 -14.81
N ASP A 38 -8.26 1.92 -16.05
CA ASP A 38 -6.89 2.31 -16.41
C ASP A 38 -6.59 3.75 -15.91
N PRO A 39 -5.59 3.92 -15.02
CA PRO A 39 -5.27 5.23 -14.44
C PRO A 39 -4.58 6.16 -15.43
N VAL A 40 -3.86 5.62 -16.42
CA VAL A 40 -3.23 6.43 -17.48
C VAL A 40 -4.34 7.03 -18.35
N TYR A 41 -5.30 6.20 -18.78
CA TYR A 41 -6.46 6.67 -19.55
C TYR A 41 -7.30 7.68 -18.77
N ALA A 42 -7.50 7.45 -17.47
CA ALA A 42 -8.19 8.39 -16.59
C ALA A 42 -7.38 9.66 -16.27
N GLY A 43 -6.15 9.78 -16.79
CA GLY A 43 -5.32 10.96 -16.65
C GLY A 43 -4.72 11.14 -15.26
N LEU A 44 -4.49 10.07 -14.50
CA LEU A 44 -3.84 10.13 -13.19
C LEU A 44 -2.32 10.29 -13.32
N PHE A 45 -1.71 9.75 -14.37
CA PHE A 45 -0.26 9.75 -14.60
C PHE A 45 0.13 10.51 -15.86
N ASP A 46 1.33 11.10 -15.85
CA ASP A 46 1.97 11.75 -17.01
C ASP A 46 2.69 10.76 -17.93
N TYR A 47 2.94 9.53 -17.44
CA TYR A 47 3.71 8.50 -18.11
C TYR A 47 3.01 7.14 -17.99
N ASP A 48 3.33 6.24 -18.92
CA ASP A 48 2.68 4.93 -19.03
C ASP A 48 3.46 3.83 -18.28
N LYS A 49 4.67 4.14 -17.80
CA LYS A 49 5.57 3.17 -17.18
C LYS A 49 6.16 3.66 -15.86
N THR A 50 6.32 2.74 -14.93
CA THR A 50 7.11 2.89 -13.69
C THR A 50 8.61 2.95 -14.00
N ASP A 51 9.42 3.35 -13.02
CA ASP A 51 10.88 3.46 -13.16
C ASP A 51 11.55 2.10 -13.47
N ASP A 52 10.97 0.99 -13.01
CA ASP A 52 11.41 -0.37 -13.30
C ASP A 52 10.84 -0.95 -14.62
N GLY A 53 10.06 -0.16 -15.37
CA GLY A 53 9.56 -0.49 -16.70
C GLY A 53 8.23 -1.25 -16.75
N ARG A 54 7.59 -1.52 -15.59
CA ARG A 54 6.21 -2.00 -15.53
C ARG A 54 5.22 -0.93 -15.99
N SER A 55 3.97 -1.33 -16.23
CA SER A 55 2.96 -0.50 -16.90
C SER A 55 1.96 0.09 -15.93
N TYR A 56 1.88 1.43 -15.82
CA TYR A 56 0.88 2.07 -14.97
C TYR A 56 -0.57 1.75 -15.39
N HIS A 57 -0.81 1.26 -16.61
CA HIS A 57 -2.14 0.87 -17.06
C HIS A 57 -2.76 -0.25 -16.21
N ASN A 58 -1.95 -1.13 -15.62
CA ASN A 58 -2.43 -2.32 -14.93
C ASN A 58 -1.71 -2.66 -13.61
N GLU A 59 -0.68 -1.90 -13.22
CA GLU A 59 -0.01 -2.10 -11.93
C GLU A 59 -0.82 -1.53 -10.76
N TRP A 60 -0.78 -2.26 -9.65
CA TRP A 60 -1.16 -1.71 -8.35
C TRP A 60 -0.04 -0.80 -7.85
N CYS A 61 -0.40 0.35 -7.29
CA CYS A 61 0.56 1.30 -6.76
C CYS A 61 -0.11 2.36 -5.88
N VAL A 62 0.72 3.17 -5.21
CA VAL A 62 0.30 4.39 -4.54
C VAL A 62 0.72 5.64 -5.31
N ALA A 63 -0.25 6.48 -5.64
CA ALA A 63 -0.02 7.82 -6.13
C ALA A 63 -0.06 8.85 -4.98
N TYR A 64 1.07 9.47 -4.68
CA TYR A 64 1.15 10.61 -3.77
C TYR A 64 0.69 11.91 -4.45
N PRO A 65 0.39 12.98 -3.69
CA PRO A 65 -0.09 14.24 -4.26
C PRO A 65 0.82 14.84 -5.35
N TYR A 66 2.12 14.57 -5.30
CA TYR A 66 3.07 15.04 -6.31
C TYR A 66 3.07 14.19 -7.59
N HIS A 67 2.56 12.96 -7.58
CA HIS A 67 2.31 12.14 -8.77
C HIS A 67 1.08 12.64 -9.56
N LEU A 68 0.08 13.20 -8.86
CA LEU A 68 -1.23 13.57 -9.43
C LEU A 68 -1.25 14.98 -10.05
N THR A 69 -0.23 15.33 -10.82
CA THR A 69 -0.02 16.66 -11.42
C THR A 69 -1.17 17.12 -12.33
N LYS A 70 -1.82 16.19 -13.03
CA LYS A 70 -2.97 16.45 -13.91
C LYS A 70 -4.26 16.83 -13.15
N LEU A 71 -4.35 16.56 -11.84
CA LEU A 71 -5.50 16.95 -11.04
C LEU A 71 -5.33 18.37 -10.46
N PRO A 72 -6.43 19.13 -10.26
CA PRO A 72 -6.40 20.37 -9.49
C PRO A 72 -5.79 20.15 -8.11
N LYS A 73 -4.94 21.06 -7.62
CA LYS A 73 -4.20 20.93 -6.34
C LYS A 73 -5.08 20.49 -5.16
N ARG A 74 -6.31 21.03 -5.06
CA ARG A 74 -7.29 20.70 -4.01
C ARG A 74 -7.80 19.24 -4.05
N LEU A 75 -7.63 18.55 -5.17
CA LEU A 75 -8.07 17.17 -5.40
C LEU A 75 -6.92 16.16 -5.38
N ARG A 76 -5.67 16.63 -5.23
CA ARG A 76 -4.48 15.77 -5.15
C ARG A 76 -4.37 15.22 -3.75
N GLN A 77 -4.64 13.92 -3.62
CA GLN A 77 -4.63 13.21 -2.35
C GLN A 77 -3.94 11.87 -2.57
N THR A 78 -3.22 11.38 -1.55
CA THR A 78 -2.64 10.04 -1.61
C THR A 78 -3.73 9.03 -1.94
N THR A 79 -3.52 8.27 -3.01
CA THR A 79 -4.51 7.38 -3.61
C THR A 79 -3.86 6.04 -3.90
N VAL A 80 -4.44 4.96 -3.39
CA VAL A 80 -4.13 3.58 -3.80
C VAL A 80 -4.84 3.30 -5.13
N ILE A 81 -4.11 2.80 -6.11
CA ILE A 81 -4.57 2.59 -7.47
C ILE A 81 -4.59 1.09 -7.74
N MET A 82 -5.74 0.58 -8.19
CA MET A 82 -6.01 -0.84 -8.40
C MET A 82 -6.82 -1.03 -9.70
N PRO A 83 -6.17 -0.91 -10.87
CA PRO A 83 -6.86 -0.84 -12.17
C PRO A 83 -7.62 -2.12 -12.52
N GLU A 84 -7.00 -3.26 -12.25
CA GLU A 84 -7.59 -4.58 -12.40
C GLU A 84 -7.22 -5.45 -11.20
N PHE A 85 -7.95 -6.54 -10.95
CA PHE A 85 -7.46 -7.54 -10.02
C PHE A 85 -6.13 -8.09 -10.52
N ASP A 86 -5.11 -8.07 -9.66
CA ASP A 86 -3.80 -8.55 -10.05
C ASP A 86 -3.83 -10.09 -10.19
N LYS A 87 -3.95 -10.55 -11.43
CA LYS A 87 -4.04 -11.97 -11.78
C LYS A 87 -2.73 -12.73 -11.60
N ARG A 88 -1.62 -12.03 -11.31
CA ARG A 88 -0.32 -12.65 -11.03
C ARG A 88 -0.33 -13.32 -9.66
N TYR A 89 -1.22 -12.89 -8.75
CA TYR A 89 -1.31 -13.41 -7.40
C TYR A 89 -2.57 -14.26 -7.19
N PRO A 90 -2.47 -15.34 -6.39
CA PRO A 90 -3.64 -16.06 -5.90
C PRO A 90 -4.63 -15.13 -5.19
N VAL A 91 -5.93 -15.37 -5.36
CA VAL A 91 -7.01 -14.54 -4.76
C VAL A 91 -6.83 -14.36 -3.25
N MET A 92 -6.36 -15.39 -2.55
CA MET A 92 -6.10 -15.36 -1.10
C MET A 92 -5.01 -14.37 -0.67
N LEU A 93 -4.15 -13.93 -1.61
CA LEU A 93 -3.10 -12.94 -1.37
C LEU A 93 -3.53 -11.51 -1.67
N LEU A 94 -4.60 -11.29 -2.42
CA LEU A 94 -5.03 -9.95 -2.79
C LEU A 94 -5.23 -9.04 -1.56
N PRO A 95 -5.80 -9.48 -0.42
CA PRO A 95 -5.88 -8.64 0.77
C PRO A 95 -4.50 -8.21 1.32
N MET A 96 -3.46 -9.00 1.09
CA MET A 96 -2.10 -8.65 1.51
C MET A 96 -1.45 -7.63 0.59
N LEU A 97 -1.80 -7.64 -0.70
CA LEU A 97 -1.42 -6.55 -1.60
C LEU A 97 -2.08 -5.24 -1.17
N ILE A 98 -3.34 -5.27 -0.68
CA ILE A 98 -3.95 -4.07 -0.08
C ILE A 98 -3.14 -3.59 1.13
N VAL A 99 -2.73 -4.50 2.02
CA VAL A 99 -1.88 -4.14 3.17
C VAL A 99 -0.55 -3.56 2.72
N HIS A 100 0.05 -4.09 1.64
CA HIS A 100 1.28 -3.56 1.05
C HIS A 100 1.09 -2.11 0.56
N GLU A 101 0.06 -1.85 -0.25
CA GLU A 101 -0.23 -0.49 -0.73
C GLU A 101 -0.56 0.47 0.44
N LEU A 102 -1.30 -0.01 1.44
CA LEU A 102 -1.59 0.76 2.65
C LEU A 102 -0.33 1.03 3.49
N ALA A 103 0.68 0.17 3.42
CA ALA A 103 1.97 0.39 4.06
C ALA A 103 2.76 1.53 3.40
N HIS A 104 2.69 1.68 2.06
CA HIS A 104 3.21 2.88 1.40
C HIS A 104 2.49 4.15 1.85
N VAL A 105 1.16 4.10 2.00
CA VAL A 105 0.40 5.25 2.54
C VAL A 105 0.84 5.57 3.98
N LEU A 106 1.04 4.54 4.81
CA LEU A 106 1.57 4.68 6.16
C LEU A 106 2.95 5.33 6.16
N ASP A 107 3.88 4.84 5.35
CA ASP A 107 5.24 5.41 5.22
C ASP A 107 5.19 6.89 4.81
N GLY A 108 4.30 7.24 3.87
CA GLY A 108 4.07 8.63 3.48
C GLY A 108 3.50 9.51 4.59
N ILE A 109 2.64 8.97 5.47
CA ILE A 109 2.16 9.68 6.67
C ILE A 109 3.30 9.90 7.67
N LEU A 110 4.23 8.96 7.77
CA LEU A 110 5.42 9.03 8.62
C LEU A 110 6.53 9.91 8.01
N GLY A 111 6.29 10.52 6.84
CA GLY A 111 7.24 11.41 6.21
C GLY A 111 8.41 10.72 5.53
N PHE A 112 8.36 9.39 5.36
CA PHE A 112 9.42 8.60 4.73
C PHE A 112 10.76 8.55 5.47
N ASP A 113 10.73 8.82 6.78
CA ASP A 113 11.95 8.98 7.58
C ASP A 113 12.57 7.66 8.06
N TYR A 114 11.83 6.55 7.97
CA TYR A 114 12.29 5.25 8.43
C TYR A 114 12.87 4.40 7.29
N MET A 115 14.00 3.76 7.55
CA MET A 115 14.66 2.84 6.62
C MET A 115 14.54 1.42 7.15
N ALA A 116 13.60 0.65 6.60
CA ALA A 116 13.49 -0.78 6.87
C ALA A 116 14.54 -1.55 6.06
N GLU A 117 15.06 -2.64 6.63
CA GLU A 117 15.88 -3.59 5.88
C GLU A 117 15.00 -4.37 4.88
N PRO A 118 15.48 -4.62 3.65
CA PRO A 118 14.69 -5.37 2.66
C PRO A 118 14.56 -6.84 3.08
N VAL A 119 13.30 -7.30 3.13
CA VAL A 119 12.93 -8.67 3.53
C VAL A 119 12.66 -9.61 2.35
N THR A 120 12.42 -9.07 1.16
CA THR A 120 12.31 -9.80 -0.12
C THR A 120 13.39 -9.31 -1.10
N GLN A 121 13.63 -10.05 -2.18
CA GLN A 121 14.48 -9.59 -3.27
C GLN A 121 13.90 -8.35 -3.97
N TYR A 122 12.58 -8.26 -4.11
CA TYR A 122 11.92 -7.12 -4.73
C TYR A 122 12.06 -5.85 -3.86
N ALA A 123 12.00 -5.99 -2.54
CA ALA A 123 12.25 -4.92 -1.58
C ALA A 123 13.66 -4.31 -1.65
N GLU A 124 14.62 -4.96 -2.33
CA GLU A 124 15.94 -4.36 -2.58
C GLU A 124 15.90 -3.23 -3.62
N THR A 125 14.78 -3.10 -4.35
CA THR A 125 14.60 -2.06 -5.39
C THR A 125 14.67 -0.66 -4.80
N ASP A 126 13.93 -0.40 -3.72
CA ASP A 126 13.96 0.86 -3.00
C ASP A 126 13.47 0.75 -1.54
N ARG A 127 13.67 1.84 -0.78
CA ARG A 127 13.30 1.89 0.64
C ARG A 127 11.78 1.81 0.91
N MET A 128 10.95 2.24 -0.02
CA MET A 128 9.49 2.26 0.14
C MET A 128 8.97 0.83 0.04
N GLU A 129 9.51 0.05 -0.89
CA GLU A 129 9.25 -1.39 -1.02
C GLU A 129 9.75 -2.17 0.19
N ALA A 130 10.95 -1.84 0.70
CA ALA A 130 11.46 -2.42 1.94
C ALA A 130 10.54 -2.17 3.15
N PHE A 131 10.02 -0.95 3.30
CA PHE A 131 9.06 -0.64 4.34
C PHE A 131 7.76 -1.43 4.18
N ALA A 132 7.20 -1.45 2.97
CA ALA A 132 5.91 -2.08 2.71
C ALA A 132 5.94 -3.60 2.92
N ASP A 133 6.97 -4.27 2.39
CA ASP A 133 7.14 -5.71 2.58
C ASP A 133 7.42 -6.08 4.04
N ALA A 134 8.24 -5.30 4.74
CA ALA A 134 8.48 -5.51 6.16
C ALA A 134 7.18 -5.39 6.97
N PHE A 135 6.35 -4.41 6.66
CA PHE A 135 5.06 -4.21 7.32
C PHE A 135 4.08 -5.36 7.06
N VAL A 136 3.97 -5.81 5.81
CA VAL A 136 3.11 -6.95 5.44
C VAL A 136 3.58 -8.22 6.14
N LEU A 137 4.89 -8.49 6.14
CA LEU A 137 5.45 -9.68 6.79
C LEU A 137 5.26 -9.65 8.31
N TRP A 138 5.35 -8.47 8.93
CA TRP A 138 5.06 -8.28 10.36
C TRP A 138 3.59 -8.56 10.69
N GLN A 139 2.65 -8.06 9.87
CA GLN A 139 1.22 -8.31 10.06
C GLN A 139 0.78 -9.72 9.69
N ASN A 140 1.48 -10.37 8.76
CA ASN A 140 1.12 -11.67 8.26
C ASN A 140 2.36 -12.56 8.08
N PRO A 141 2.83 -13.22 9.14
CA PRO A 141 3.99 -14.11 9.04
C PRO A 141 3.78 -15.27 8.05
N GLY A 142 2.53 -15.62 7.74
CA GLY A 142 2.18 -16.60 6.71
C GLY A 142 2.48 -16.15 5.28
N TYR A 143 2.72 -14.85 5.05
CA TYR A 143 3.06 -14.27 3.75
C TYR A 143 4.38 -14.82 3.18
N ARG A 144 5.26 -15.34 4.06
CA ARG A 144 6.53 -15.99 3.71
C ARG A 144 6.42 -17.16 2.73
N GLN A 145 5.23 -17.75 2.56
CA GLN A 145 5.05 -18.91 1.68
C GLN A 145 4.86 -18.53 0.20
N TYR A 146 4.79 -17.24 -0.12
CA TYR A 146 4.49 -16.74 -1.47
C TYR A 146 5.58 -15.86 -2.06
N TYR A 147 6.58 -15.50 -1.25
CA TYR A 147 7.71 -14.67 -1.66
C TYR A 147 9.01 -15.30 -1.21
N ASP A 148 10.04 -15.15 -2.03
CA ASP A 148 11.39 -15.54 -1.68
C ASP A 148 11.95 -14.54 -0.65
N LEU A 149 11.72 -14.84 0.62
CA LEU A 149 12.26 -14.04 1.72
C LEU A 149 13.78 -14.18 1.76
N ILE A 150 14.46 -13.05 1.78
CA ILE A 150 15.91 -12.97 1.99
C ILE A 150 16.25 -12.71 3.47
N ARG A 151 15.31 -12.12 4.23
CA ARG A 151 15.46 -11.81 5.67
C ARG A 151 14.11 -11.87 6.39
N THR A 152 14.17 -11.90 7.73
CA THR A 152 13.01 -11.58 8.58
C THR A 152 12.98 -10.09 8.91
N VAL A 153 11.83 -9.58 9.32
CA VAL A 153 11.72 -8.21 9.86
C VAL A 153 12.63 -8.08 11.07
N ASP A 154 13.51 -7.07 11.09
CA ASP A 154 14.44 -6.85 12.20
C ASP A 154 13.73 -6.30 13.45
N ASP A 155 14.43 -6.35 14.59
CA ASP A 155 13.87 -5.93 15.88
C ASP A 155 13.55 -4.45 15.95
N ARG A 156 14.32 -3.59 15.27
CA ARG A 156 14.08 -2.14 15.25
C ARG A 156 12.81 -1.83 14.46
N THR A 157 12.67 -2.44 13.29
CA THR A 157 11.48 -2.28 12.42
C THR A 157 10.25 -2.84 13.10
N SER A 158 10.36 -4.02 13.71
CA SER A 158 9.26 -4.60 14.49
C SER A 158 8.86 -3.74 15.69
N SER A 159 9.82 -3.05 16.33
CA SER A 159 9.56 -2.17 17.47
C SER A 159 8.85 -0.89 17.04
N LEU A 160 9.27 -0.28 15.93
CA LEU A 160 8.54 0.85 15.33
C LEU A 160 7.07 0.48 15.09
N PHE A 161 6.80 -0.66 14.44
CA PHE A 161 5.42 -1.03 14.13
C PHE A 161 4.56 -1.26 15.37
N ARG A 162 5.13 -1.86 16.42
CA ARG A 162 4.47 -1.98 17.74
C ARG A 162 4.20 -0.61 18.36
N GLU A 163 5.16 0.31 18.30
CA GLU A 163 4.98 1.67 18.82
C GLU A 163 3.86 2.41 18.08
N LEU A 164 3.79 2.31 16.75
CA LEU A 164 2.72 2.90 15.94
C LEU A 164 1.35 2.33 16.31
N GLU A 165 1.27 1.01 16.51
CA GLU A 165 0.07 0.36 16.98
C GLU A 165 -0.38 0.91 18.34
N GLU A 166 0.51 1.01 19.32
CA GLU A 166 0.19 1.53 20.65
C GLU A 166 -0.16 3.02 20.64
N LEU A 167 0.61 3.85 19.95
CA LEU A 167 0.39 5.30 19.86
C LEU A 167 -0.97 5.63 19.25
N TRP A 168 -1.44 4.83 18.29
CA TRP A 168 -2.71 5.11 17.59
C TRP A 168 -3.89 4.29 18.10
N LYS A 169 -3.70 3.33 19.01
CA LYS A 169 -4.77 2.75 19.83
C LYS A 169 -5.45 3.80 20.71
N VAL A 170 -4.68 4.73 21.28
CA VAL A 170 -5.16 5.71 22.28
C VAL A 170 -6.09 6.78 21.68
N ASN A 171 -6.08 6.97 20.35
CA ASN A 171 -6.81 8.04 19.66
C ASN A 171 -8.13 7.58 19.01
N ILE A 172 -8.76 6.50 19.50
CA ILE A 172 -10.03 5.95 18.98
C ILE A 172 -11.25 6.36 19.85
N GLN A 173 -11.08 7.25 20.84
CA GLN A 173 -12.19 7.76 21.67
C GLN A 173 -12.98 8.88 21.00
#